data_AF-A0A146F207-F1
#
_entry.id   AF-A0A146F207-F1
#
_cell.length_a   1.000
_cell.length_b   1.000
_cell.length_c   1.000
_cell.angle_alpha   90.00
_cell.angle_beta   90.00
_cell.angle_gamma   90.00
#
_symmetry.space_group_name_H-M   'P 1'
#
loop_
_entity.id
_entity.type
_entity.pdbx_description
1 polymer ?
#
loop_
_entity_poly.entity_id
_entity_poly.type
_entity_poly.pdbx_seq_one_letter_code
_entity_poly.pdbx_strand_id
1 'polypeptide(L)'
;MTAKNDPQTSPQTVSDHTMTTTTPTPRLPPPEKPEAIRTRFKVIAAFWAVIIFLGFPIWWKTTSIYRASLPVPDMIDWADGKTCRPVFPLEIRVETPSLPDADAQNLLRSTQHTLDDLNEFSAHHLRLKLSNEDPDQPPAADAADTALTVRLLPQDDLASPRVALHHDTTQLDVFYPPSQIPPPSASNSPLSTFIADELQLLFAEEKAIIAQVLSDNNIPGAPTSPDLAESVTRRLRRSMKYADTYHLAFSLFTPGASPSSWDIQAAVHDYITPVLDAFSPISNFTVDTQVQLYATSSPTAPPPEYDETHSAWTLKKDDLSAFINAAEWPLSPSIGPGPTINFILYIPSPSQSPLVVKDSLATSWIIPQWGGVFLLNPPNHPTHLTKETLGPAFMTFSHQLLTLLGAPSTPPPLPLRLQTLTRVRAASLLLSASSTMGSLARLTESLPQIPIPATVATSVSTTLSHLSSACDHLRHGQFQAALASARVAEAEAERSFFEKSMVGQMYFPDEHKVAVYLPLLGPVGVPLIVGLLKEVKKVVSAWKERRR
;
A
#
# COMPACT_ATOMS: atom_id res chain seq x y z
N MET A 1 -40.15 -51.22 32.30
CA MET A 1 -41.41 -51.97 32.52
C MET A 1 -42.41 -51.02 33.17
N THR A 2 -43.54 -50.78 32.46
CA THR A 2 -44.93 -50.55 32.96
C THR A 2 -45.18 -49.43 33.98
N ALA A 3 -46.23 -48.61 33.94
CA ALA A 3 -47.39 -48.38 33.08
C ALA A 3 -48.05 -47.06 33.57
N LYS A 4 -48.55 -46.18 32.69
CA LYS A 4 -49.99 -45.96 32.41
C LYS A 4 -50.83 -45.40 33.58
N ASN A 5 -51.40 -44.20 33.42
CA ASN A 5 -52.85 -43.95 33.50
C ASN A 5 -53.20 -42.46 33.31
N ASP A 6 -53.77 -42.15 32.14
CA ASP A 6 -54.97 -41.32 31.98
C ASP A 6 -56.19 -42.14 32.49
N PRO A 7 -57.39 -41.58 32.83
CA PRO A 7 -58.19 -40.80 31.85
C PRO A 7 -59.25 -39.77 32.36
N GLN A 8 -59.54 -38.84 31.46
CA GLN A 8 -60.84 -38.38 30.90
C GLN A 8 -62.12 -38.15 31.75
N THR A 9 -62.84 -37.10 31.29
CA THR A 9 -64.31 -36.94 31.12
C THR A 9 -65.16 -36.71 32.38
N SER A 10 -66.00 -35.67 32.48
CA SER A 10 -67.18 -35.36 31.65
C SER A 10 -67.77 -33.96 31.99
N PRO A 11 -68.72 -33.42 31.18
CA PRO A 11 -68.98 -31.99 31.03
C PRO A 11 -70.20 -31.45 31.80
N GLN A 12 -70.30 -30.12 31.82
CA GLN A 12 -71.43 -29.32 32.30
C GLN A 12 -72.42 -29.01 31.17
N THR A 13 -73.71 -29.05 31.52
CA THR A 13 -74.79 -28.44 30.73
C THR A 13 -75.89 -27.91 31.67
N VAL A 14 -76.26 -26.64 31.40
CA VAL A 14 -77.64 -26.13 31.30
C VAL A 14 -78.31 -25.47 32.52
N SER A 15 -78.59 -24.17 32.31
CA SER A 15 -79.78 -23.37 32.65
C SER A 15 -79.89 -22.57 33.96
N ASP A 16 -79.71 -21.26 33.78
CA ASP A 16 -80.63 -20.15 34.12
C ASP A 16 -81.68 -20.35 35.22
N HIS A 17 -81.52 -19.59 36.30
CA HIS A 17 -82.61 -18.88 36.97
C HIS A 17 -82.10 -17.58 37.61
N THR A 18 -82.62 -16.45 37.11
CA THR A 18 -82.40 -15.10 37.63
C THR A 18 -83.45 -14.77 38.69
N MET A 19 -83.06 -14.51 39.94
CA MET A 19 -83.74 -13.57 40.84
C MET A 19 -82.77 -13.03 41.92
N THR A 20 -82.32 -11.80 41.69
CA THR A 20 -82.11 -10.71 42.65
C THR A 20 -81.75 -11.04 44.10
N THR A 21 -80.47 -10.81 44.45
CA THR A 21 -80.02 -10.47 45.82
C THR A 21 -79.20 -9.19 45.79
N THR A 22 -79.63 -8.21 46.57
CA THR A 22 -78.99 -6.91 46.82
C THR A 22 -77.67 -7.11 47.58
N THR A 23 -76.60 -6.53 47.06
CA THR A 23 -75.25 -6.48 47.66
C THR A 23 -75.08 -5.23 48.55
N PRO A 24 -74.27 -5.30 49.63
CA PRO A 24 -73.90 -4.15 50.45
C PRO A 24 -72.74 -3.37 49.81
N THR A 25 -72.75 -2.03 49.98
CA THR A 25 -71.74 -1.09 49.46
C THR A 25 -70.48 -1.00 50.34
N PRO A 26 -69.27 -0.89 49.75
CA PRO A 26 -68.01 -0.68 50.48
C PRO A 26 -67.72 0.82 50.75
N ARG A 27 -67.20 1.14 51.94
CA ARG A 27 -66.79 2.49 52.38
C ARG A 27 -65.48 2.95 51.73
N LEU A 28 -65.44 4.19 51.24
CA LEU A 28 -64.25 4.85 50.67
C LEU A 28 -63.34 5.48 51.77
N PRO A 29 -62.01 5.55 51.55
CA PRO A 29 -61.06 6.17 52.51
C PRO A 29 -61.09 7.71 52.52
N PRO A 30 -60.63 8.36 53.62
CA PRO A 30 -60.75 9.81 53.84
C PRO A 30 -59.79 10.67 52.97
N PRO A 31 -60.13 11.95 52.71
CA PRO A 31 -59.36 12.85 51.84
C PRO A 31 -58.00 13.28 52.43
N GLU A 32 -56.96 13.30 51.59
CA GLU A 32 -55.59 13.67 51.95
C GLU A 32 -55.42 15.15 52.35
N LYS A 33 -54.55 15.43 53.32
CA LYS A 33 -54.22 16.81 53.78
C LYS A 33 -53.38 17.58 52.74
N PRO A 34 -53.60 18.90 52.54
CA PRO A 34 -52.94 19.70 51.50
C PRO A 34 -51.41 19.85 51.68
N GLU A 35 -50.92 19.72 52.92
CA GLU A 35 -49.49 19.76 53.23
C GLU A 35 -48.75 18.53 52.70
N ALA A 36 -49.36 17.34 52.82
CA ALA A 36 -48.82 16.08 52.31
C ALA A 36 -48.68 16.08 50.78
N ILE A 37 -49.59 16.78 50.10
CA ILE A 37 -49.58 16.96 48.64
C ILE A 37 -48.39 17.84 48.23
N ARG A 38 -48.15 18.97 48.93
CA ARG A 38 -47.01 19.85 48.66
C ARG A 38 -45.67 19.18 48.93
N THR A 39 -45.55 18.39 50.01
CA THR A 39 -44.32 17.64 50.29
C THR A 39 -44.08 16.55 49.26
N ARG A 40 -45.12 15.82 48.82
CA ARG A 40 -45.02 14.82 47.76
C ARG A 40 -44.54 15.43 46.44
N PHE A 41 -45.10 16.57 46.04
CA PHE A 41 -44.64 17.29 44.85
C PHE A 41 -43.18 17.72 44.98
N LYS A 42 -42.76 18.28 46.12
CA LYS A 42 -41.37 18.67 46.38
C LYS A 42 -40.41 17.47 46.32
N VAL A 43 -40.80 16.32 46.87
CA VAL A 43 -39.99 15.09 46.82
C VAL A 43 -39.86 14.57 45.40
N ILE A 44 -40.97 14.46 44.65
CA ILE A 44 -40.94 14.02 43.24
C ILE A 44 -40.11 15.00 42.40
N ALA A 45 -40.28 16.31 42.59
CA ALA A 45 -39.50 17.34 41.90
C ALA A 45 -38.01 17.25 42.24
N ALA A 46 -37.65 16.98 43.51
CA ALA A 46 -36.25 16.78 43.91
C ALA A 46 -35.62 15.54 43.25
N PHE A 47 -36.35 14.42 43.17
CA PHE A 47 -35.89 13.23 42.43
C PHE A 47 -35.65 13.53 40.95
N TRP A 48 -36.59 14.22 40.28
CA TRP A 48 -36.41 14.61 38.89
C TRP A 48 -35.28 15.62 38.69
N ALA A 49 -35.08 16.55 39.62
CA ALA A 49 -33.94 17.46 39.59
C ALA A 49 -32.61 16.69 39.67
N VAL A 50 -32.48 15.71 40.56
CA VAL A 50 -31.27 14.87 40.63
C VAL A 50 -31.09 14.05 39.36
N ILE A 51 -32.15 13.44 38.82
CA ILE A 51 -32.07 12.65 37.59
C ILE A 51 -31.67 13.52 36.39
N ILE A 52 -32.22 14.72 36.25
CA ILE A 52 -31.96 15.59 35.10
C ILE A 52 -30.61 16.30 35.21
N PHE A 53 -30.26 16.83 36.38
CA PHE A 53 -29.04 17.64 36.55
C PHE A 53 -27.80 16.82 36.91
N LEU A 54 -27.96 15.62 37.47
CA LEU A 54 -26.85 14.77 37.91
C LEU A 54 -26.85 13.42 37.19
N GLY A 55 -27.99 12.72 37.18
CA GLY A 55 -28.10 11.38 36.61
C GLY A 55 -27.84 11.35 35.11
N PHE A 56 -28.56 12.16 34.34
CA PHE A 56 -28.47 12.20 32.88
C PHE A 56 -27.10 12.67 32.38
N PRO A 57 -26.47 13.75 32.90
CA PRO A 57 -25.15 14.18 32.45
C PRO A 57 -24.05 13.17 32.79
N ILE A 58 -24.09 12.55 33.97
CA ILE A 58 -23.13 11.50 34.35
C ILE A 58 -23.32 10.27 33.47
N TRP A 59 -24.57 9.81 33.31
CA TRP A 59 -24.87 8.68 32.44
C TRP A 59 -24.40 8.93 31.02
N TRP A 60 -24.78 10.06 30.41
CA TRP A 60 -24.38 10.44 29.06
C TRP A 60 -22.85 10.47 28.90
N LYS A 61 -22.12 11.07 29.85
CA LYS A 61 -20.66 11.15 29.80
C LYS A 61 -19.97 9.80 30.01
N THR A 62 -20.56 8.92 30.82
CA THR A 62 -20.00 7.58 31.09
C THR A 62 -20.35 6.54 30.03
N THR A 63 -21.43 6.75 29.27
CA THR A 63 -21.86 5.85 28.18
C THR A 63 -21.48 6.35 26.79
N SER A 64 -21.03 7.60 26.66
CA SER A 64 -20.53 8.13 25.38
C SER A 64 -19.15 7.55 25.07
N ILE A 65 -18.99 7.10 23.83
CA ILE A 65 -17.71 6.64 23.30
C ILE A 65 -16.88 7.87 22.94
N TYR A 66 -15.61 7.90 23.37
CA TYR A 66 -14.70 8.97 22.98
C TYR A 66 -14.42 8.88 21.47
N ARG A 67 -14.58 10.02 20.78
CA ARG A 67 -14.37 10.13 19.34
C ARG A 67 -13.65 11.44 19.03
N ALA A 68 -12.40 11.34 18.60
CA ALA A 68 -11.65 12.48 18.11
C ALA A 68 -12.26 13.00 16.79
N SER A 69 -12.21 14.31 16.58
CA SER A 69 -12.64 14.94 15.32
C SER A 69 -11.58 14.74 14.25
N LEU A 70 -11.99 14.22 13.09
CA LEU A 70 -11.11 14.07 11.93
C LEU A 70 -11.48 15.07 10.82
N PRO A 71 -10.49 15.57 10.04
CA PRO A 71 -10.73 16.42 8.87
C PRO A 71 -11.23 15.57 7.68
N VAL A 72 -12.44 15.00 7.81
CA VAL A 72 -13.06 14.12 6.81
C VAL A 72 -13.12 14.75 5.41
N PRO A 73 -13.49 16.04 5.23
CA PRO A 73 -13.51 16.66 3.90
C PRO A 73 -12.13 16.62 3.22
N ASP A 74 -11.07 16.99 3.94
CA ASP A 74 -9.71 17.00 3.41
C ASP A 74 -9.27 15.57 3.03
N MET A 75 -9.57 14.59 3.86
CA MET A 75 -9.25 13.17 3.58
C MET A 75 -9.91 12.66 2.29
N ILE A 76 -11.17 13.06 2.04
CA ILE A 76 -11.89 12.70 0.82
C ILE A 76 -11.32 13.46 -0.38
N ASP A 77 -11.00 14.75 -0.24
CA ASP A 77 -10.44 15.55 -1.34
C ASP A 77 -9.04 15.07 -1.77
N TRP A 78 -8.25 14.55 -0.83
CA TRP A 78 -7.01 13.83 -1.12
C TRP A 78 -7.28 12.53 -1.89
N ALA A 79 -8.21 11.69 -1.42
CA ALA A 79 -8.55 10.43 -2.07
C ALA A 79 -9.14 10.60 -3.47
N ASP A 80 -9.90 11.68 -3.71
CA ASP A 80 -10.47 12.03 -5.00
C ASP A 80 -9.46 12.72 -5.96
N GLY A 81 -8.22 12.96 -5.52
CA GLY A 81 -7.19 13.62 -6.32
C GLY A 81 -7.44 15.11 -6.60
N LYS A 82 -8.25 15.78 -5.76
CA LYS A 82 -8.53 17.22 -5.89
C LYS A 82 -7.40 18.08 -5.32
N THR A 83 -6.77 17.63 -4.24
CA THR A 83 -5.72 18.38 -3.53
C THR A 83 -4.37 18.29 -4.24
N CYS A 84 -4.00 17.09 -4.69
CA CYS A 84 -2.73 16.84 -5.36
C CYS A 84 -2.96 16.08 -6.67
N ARG A 85 -2.40 16.63 -7.74
CA ARG A 85 -2.16 15.92 -8.99
C ARG A 85 -0.64 15.80 -9.14
N PRO A 86 -0.08 14.59 -9.03
CA PRO A 86 1.37 14.42 -9.09
C PRO A 86 1.86 14.79 -10.49
N VAL A 87 2.91 15.61 -10.52
CA VAL A 87 3.63 16.01 -11.74
C VAL A 87 5.10 15.64 -11.53
N PHE A 88 5.75 15.21 -12.59
CA PHE A 88 7.13 14.75 -12.63
C PHE A 88 7.90 15.63 -13.63
N PRO A 89 8.40 16.80 -13.19
CA PRO A 89 9.31 17.60 -14.00
C PRO A 89 10.72 17.00 -13.88
N LEU A 90 11.13 16.21 -14.86
CA LEU A 90 12.48 15.64 -14.92
C LEU A 90 13.44 16.69 -15.45
N GLU A 91 14.39 17.10 -14.62
CA GLU A 91 15.43 18.03 -15.01
C GLU A 91 16.55 17.28 -15.77
N ILE A 92 16.78 17.67 -17.01
CA ILE A 92 17.85 17.15 -17.85
C ILE A 92 18.89 18.25 -18.01
N ARG A 93 20.09 18.00 -17.50
CA ARG A 93 21.22 18.93 -17.57
C ARG A 93 21.94 18.75 -18.90
N VAL A 94 22.13 19.82 -19.66
CA VAL A 94 22.81 19.80 -20.96
C VAL A 94 24.17 20.49 -20.82
N GLU A 95 25.24 19.74 -21.11
CA GLU A 95 26.62 20.20 -21.11
C GLU A 95 27.10 20.42 -22.54
N THR A 96 27.57 21.63 -22.84
CA THR A 96 27.96 22.04 -24.19
C THR A 96 29.38 22.62 -24.19
N PRO A 97 30.42 21.80 -23.94
CA PRO A 97 31.79 22.29 -23.71
C PRO A 97 32.42 23.01 -24.92
N SER A 98 31.92 22.76 -26.13
CA SER A 98 32.48 23.26 -27.40
C SER A 98 31.62 24.30 -28.11
N LEU A 99 30.43 24.63 -27.57
CA LEU A 99 29.49 25.55 -28.22
C LEU A 99 29.48 26.90 -27.49
N PRO A 100 29.36 28.04 -28.21
CA PRO A 100 29.07 29.33 -27.59
C PRO A 100 27.73 29.31 -26.85
N ASP A 101 27.64 30.00 -25.71
CA ASP A 101 26.43 30.03 -24.87
C ASP A 101 25.16 30.44 -25.61
N ALA A 102 25.26 31.37 -26.57
CA ALA A 102 24.13 31.84 -27.37
C ALA A 102 23.57 30.72 -28.27
N ASP A 103 24.44 29.93 -28.88
CA ASP A 103 24.05 28.80 -29.75
C ASP A 103 23.51 27.65 -28.91
N ALA A 104 24.12 27.39 -27.74
CA ALA A 104 23.66 26.40 -26.78
C ALA A 104 22.25 26.72 -26.26
N GLN A 105 21.95 27.99 -25.94
CA GLN A 105 20.62 28.44 -25.52
C GLN A 105 19.58 28.30 -26.63
N ASN A 106 19.95 28.61 -27.88
CA ASN A 106 19.05 28.47 -29.02
C ASN A 106 18.73 26.99 -29.30
N LEU A 107 19.75 26.12 -29.25
CA LEU A 107 19.57 24.67 -29.35
C LEU A 107 18.66 24.15 -28.23
N LEU A 108 18.91 24.54 -26.97
CA LEU A 108 18.08 24.13 -25.84
C LEU A 108 16.63 24.55 -26.03
N ARG A 109 16.38 25.80 -26.45
CA ARG A 109 15.02 26.31 -26.68
C ARG A 109 14.31 25.54 -27.80
N SER A 110 15.00 25.26 -28.91
CA SER A 110 14.45 24.48 -30.02
C SER A 110 14.12 23.05 -29.58
N THR A 111 15.05 22.37 -28.90
CA THR A 111 14.84 21.01 -28.39
C THR A 111 13.71 20.95 -27.36
N GLN A 112 13.61 21.95 -26.45
CA GLN A 112 12.52 22.02 -25.49
C GLN A 112 11.16 22.19 -26.18
N HIS A 113 11.07 23.03 -27.23
CA HIS A 113 9.84 23.20 -28.01
C HIS A 113 9.45 21.88 -28.69
N THR A 114 10.38 21.19 -29.32
CA THR A 114 10.11 19.88 -29.94
C THR A 114 9.67 18.83 -28.90
N LEU A 115 10.29 18.80 -27.72
CA LEU A 115 9.88 17.91 -26.63
C LEU A 115 8.48 18.20 -26.11
N ASP A 116 8.13 19.48 -25.95
CA ASP A 116 6.79 19.89 -25.50
C ASP A 116 5.73 19.57 -26.57
N ASP A 117 6.04 19.73 -27.86
CA ASP A 117 5.15 19.36 -28.98
C ASP A 117 4.88 17.84 -29.05
N LEU A 118 5.90 17.02 -28.77
CA LEU A 118 5.79 15.56 -28.76
C LEU A 118 5.13 15.01 -27.49
N ASN A 119 5.00 15.83 -26.44
CA ASN A 119 4.51 15.35 -25.16
C ASN A 119 3.00 15.57 -24.95
N GLU A 120 2.23 14.51 -25.19
CA GLU A 120 0.79 14.49 -24.90
C GLU A 120 0.47 14.27 -23.40
N PHE A 121 1.47 14.00 -22.54
CA PHE A 121 1.26 13.65 -21.13
C PHE A 121 1.66 14.77 -20.17
N SER A 122 0.66 15.48 -19.62
CA SER A 122 0.89 16.62 -18.73
C SER A 122 1.46 16.29 -17.36
N ALA A 123 1.44 15.01 -16.94
CA ALA A 123 2.02 14.63 -15.66
C ALA A 123 3.54 14.42 -15.76
N HIS A 124 4.10 14.11 -16.94
CA HIS A 124 5.53 13.78 -17.10
C HIS A 124 6.18 14.74 -18.09
N HIS A 125 7.03 15.63 -17.61
CA HIS A 125 7.68 16.65 -18.44
C HIS A 125 9.19 16.54 -18.35
N LEU A 126 9.85 16.55 -19.50
CA LEU A 126 11.30 16.71 -19.58
C LEU A 126 11.62 18.21 -19.67
N ARG A 127 12.45 18.70 -18.75
CA ARG A 127 12.86 20.11 -18.66
C ARG A 127 14.37 20.21 -18.85
N LEU A 128 14.78 20.76 -19.98
CA LEU A 128 16.18 20.97 -20.29
C LEU A 128 16.72 22.20 -19.55
N LYS A 129 17.90 22.09 -18.93
CA LYS A 129 18.66 23.24 -18.42
C LYS A 129 20.12 23.17 -18.87
N LEU A 130 20.70 24.32 -19.20
CA LEU A 130 22.14 24.41 -19.45
C LEU A 130 22.91 24.33 -18.14
N SER A 131 24.01 23.58 -18.16
CA SER A 131 24.96 23.57 -17.05
C SER A 131 25.78 24.87 -17.06
N ASN A 132 25.26 25.91 -16.40
CA ASN A 132 25.95 27.19 -16.21
C ASN A 132 26.59 27.32 -14.80
N GLU A 133 26.71 26.22 -14.05
CA GLU A 133 27.29 26.24 -12.71
C GLU A 133 28.81 26.07 -12.78
N ASP A 134 29.52 26.97 -12.08
CA ASP A 134 30.92 26.79 -11.72
C ASP A 134 31.07 25.45 -10.98
N PRO A 135 31.97 24.54 -11.39
CA PRO A 135 32.10 23.21 -10.79
C PRO A 135 32.47 23.23 -9.29
N ASP A 136 32.84 24.40 -8.75
CA ASP A 136 33.22 24.63 -7.35
C ASP A 136 32.06 25.03 -6.43
N GLN A 137 30.84 25.25 -6.94
CA GLN A 137 29.69 25.64 -6.12
C GLN A 137 28.83 24.41 -5.77
N PRO A 138 28.63 24.09 -4.47
CA PRO A 138 27.79 22.96 -4.10
C PRO A 138 26.35 23.20 -4.57
N PRO A 139 25.64 22.16 -5.04
CA PRO A 139 24.25 22.29 -5.44
C PRO A 139 23.44 22.87 -4.27
N ALA A 140 22.60 23.86 -4.56
CA ALA A 140 21.70 24.41 -3.56
C ALA A 140 20.90 23.28 -2.91
N ALA A 141 20.71 23.33 -1.59
CA ALA A 141 20.02 22.27 -0.83
C ALA A 141 18.58 22.01 -1.32
N ASP A 142 17.97 22.97 -2.03
CA ASP A 142 16.63 22.90 -2.59
C ASP A 142 16.60 22.66 -4.11
N ALA A 143 17.74 22.35 -4.74
CA ALA A 143 17.81 22.09 -6.18
C ALA A 143 17.03 20.82 -6.55
N ALA A 144 16.42 20.83 -7.74
CA ALA A 144 15.74 19.65 -8.26
C ALA A 144 16.74 18.53 -8.58
N ASP A 145 16.29 17.29 -8.45
CA ASP A 145 17.12 16.12 -8.75
C ASP A 145 17.40 16.08 -10.27
N THR A 146 18.68 16.02 -10.65
CA THR A 146 19.07 15.86 -12.05
C THR A 146 18.78 14.42 -12.50
N ALA A 147 17.89 14.27 -13.49
CA ALA A 147 17.47 12.98 -14.02
C ALA A 147 18.48 12.40 -15.05
N LEU A 148 19.09 13.27 -15.85
CA LEU A 148 20.05 12.87 -16.88
C LEU A 148 20.98 14.04 -17.20
N THR A 149 22.26 13.76 -17.39
CA THR A 149 23.23 14.71 -17.93
C THR A 149 23.50 14.36 -19.39
N VAL A 150 23.17 15.27 -20.31
CA VAL A 150 23.41 15.13 -21.74
C VAL A 150 24.63 15.95 -22.13
N ARG A 151 25.67 15.32 -22.62
CA ARG A 151 26.91 15.99 -23.04
C ARG A 151 27.01 16.02 -24.56
N LEU A 152 27.06 17.23 -25.12
CA LEU A 152 27.18 17.44 -26.57
C LEU A 152 28.65 17.50 -26.98
N LEU A 153 29.07 16.58 -27.85
CA LEU A 153 30.45 16.46 -28.32
C LEU A 153 30.52 16.57 -29.86
N PRO A 154 31.32 17.51 -30.42
CA PRO A 154 31.47 17.64 -31.86
C PRO A 154 32.38 16.54 -32.40
N GLN A 155 32.01 15.94 -33.53
CA GLN A 155 32.82 14.93 -34.21
C GLN A 155 32.66 15.03 -35.74
N ASP A 156 33.78 15.25 -36.43
CA ASP A 156 33.80 15.60 -37.87
C ASP A 156 33.52 14.42 -38.82
N ASP A 157 33.79 13.18 -38.39
CA ASP A 157 33.69 11.98 -39.23
C ASP A 157 32.26 11.39 -39.33
N LEU A 158 31.24 12.09 -38.81
CA LEU A 158 29.87 11.59 -38.73
C LEU A 158 28.94 12.19 -39.81
N ALA A 159 28.21 11.32 -40.52
CA ALA A 159 27.15 11.75 -41.44
C ALA A 159 25.83 12.09 -40.72
N SER A 160 25.59 11.48 -39.56
CA SER A 160 24.41 11.69 -38.71
C SER A 160 24.79 11.68 -37.23
N PRO A 161 24.01 12.33 -36.34
CA PRO A 161 24.24 12.28 -34.91
C PRO A 161 24.21 10.85 -34.37
N ARG A 162 24.98 10.60 -33.30
CA ARG A 162 25.04 9.31 -32.60
C ARG A 162 24.98 9.52 -31.10
N VAL A 163 24.37 8.58 -30.38
CA VAL A 163 24.29 8.60 -28.92
C VAL A 163 25.12 7.46 -28.31
N ALA A 164 25.73 7.71 -27.16
CA ALA A 164 26.34 6.72 -26.30
C ALA A 164 25.90 6.94 -24.84
N LEU A 165 25.24 5.94 -24.27
CA LEU A 165 24.79 5.97 -22.87
C LEU A 165 25.82 5.27 -21.98
N HIS A 166 26.21 5.92 -20.89
CA HIS A 166 27.14 5.34 -19.91
C HIS A 166 26.43 4.31 -19.01
N HIS A 167 27.13 3.23 -18.65
CA HIS A 167 26.54 2.11 -17.91
C HIS A 167 26.44 2.38 -16.40
N ASP A 168 27.41 3.11 -15.86
CA ASP A 168 27.60 3.31 -14.41
C ASP A 168 27.13 4.69 -13.94
N THR A 169 26.81 5.59 -14.87
CA THR A 169 26.41 6.98 -14.58
C THR A 169 25.11 7.34 -15.32
N THR A 170 24.47 8.43 -14.90
CA THR A 170 23.31 9.00 -15.58
C THR A 170 23.74 10.00 -16.66
N GLN A 171 24.71 9.63 -17.48
CA GLN A 171 25.28 10.48 -18.53
C GLN A 171 25.00 9.91 -19.93
N LEU A 172 24.56 10.80 -20.82
CA LEU A 172 24.29 10.53 -22.23
C LEU A 172 25.20 11.40 -23.10
N ASP A 173 26.13 10.80 -23.82
CA ASP A 173 26.98 11.52 -24.77
C ASP A 173 26.32 11.53 -26.15
N VAL A 174 26.15 12.73 -26.71
CA VAL A 174 25.57 12.94 -28.03
C VAL A 174 26.64 13.53 -28.94
N PHE A 175 27.07 12.71 -29.91
CA PHE A 175 28.04 13.08 -30.93
C PHE A 175 27.33 13.69 -32.12
N TYR A 176 27.71 14.91 -32.51
CA TYR A 176 27.08 15.62 -33.62
C TYR A 176 28.12 16.15 -34.62
N PRO A 177 27.80 16.17 -35.93
CA PRO A 177 28.65 16.83 -36.90
C PRO A 177 28.50 18.36 -36.79
N PRO A 178 29.60 19.15 -36.81
CA PRO A 178 29.52 20.61 -36.65
C PRO A 178 28.66 21.33 -37.69
N SER A 179 28.43 20.71 -38.86
CA SER A 179 27.56 21.22 -39.93
C SER A 179 26.07 21.26 -39.55
N GLN A 180 25.66 20.60 -38.47
CA GLN A 180 24.25 20.53 -38.03
C GLN A 180 23.92 21.50 -36.89
N ILE A 181 24.83 22.39 -36.50
CA ILE A 181 24.54 23.46 -35.55
C ILE A 181 23.53 24.41 -36.20
N PRO A 182 22.34 24.61 -35.61
CA PRO A 182 21.33 25.46 -36.22
C PRO A 182 21.78 26.91 -36.27
N PRO A 183 21.57 27.62 -37.40
CA PRO A 183 21.66 29.07 -37.40
C PRO A 183 20.55 29.64 -36.48
N PRO A 184 20.75 30.82 -35.86
CA PRO A 184 19.85 31.38 -34.86
C PRO A 184 18.42 31.67 -35.38
N SER A 185 18.21 31.64 -36.70
CA SER A 185 16.92 31.85 -37.37
C SER A 185 16.17 30.56 -37.75
N ALA A 186 16.77 29.38 -37.59
CA ALA A 186 16.09 28.12 -37.91
C ALA A 186 15.19 27.67 -36.76
N SER A 187 13.89 27.50 -37.04
CA SER A 187 12.92 27.00 -36.06
C SER A 187 13.04 25.49 -35.81
N ASN A 188 13.44 24.73 -36.83
CA ASN A 188 13.55 23.28 -36.78
C ASN A 188 14.99 22.88 -37.10
N SER A 189 15.71 22.34 -36.11
CA SER A 189 17.05 21.81 -36.31
C SER A 189 17.02 20.28 -36.31
N PRO A 190 17.72 19.60 -37.23
CA PRO A 190 17.76 18.14 -37.25
C PRO A 190 18.40 17.56 -35.98
N LEU A 191 19.30 18.32 -35.36
CA LEU A 191 19.93 17.96 -34.10
C LEU A 191 18.94 18.05 -32.92
N SER A 192 18.11 19.09 -32.85
CA SER A 192 17.09 19.23 -31.79
C SER A 192 16.02 18.16 -31.88
N THR A 193 15.56 17.82 -33.10
CA THR A 193 14.62 16.72 -33.30
C THR A 193 15.24 15.38 -32.89
N PHE A 194 16.50 15.13 -33.27
CA PHE A 194 17.21 13.91 -32.88
C PHE A 194 17.35 13.76 -31.36
N ILE A 195 17.77 14.83 -30.67
CA ILE A 195 17.89 14.81 -29.20
C ILE A 195 16.53 14.61 -28.55
N ALA A 196 15.48 15.28 -29.04
CA ALA A 196 14.13 15.13 -28.51
C ALA A 196 13.60 13.69 -28.64
N ASP A 197 13.78 13.07 -29.81
CA ASP A 197 13.36 11.68 -30.07
C ASP A 197 14.13 10.68 -29.20
N GLU A 198 15.44 10.83 -29.04
CA GLU A 198 16.27 9.97 -28.19
C GLU A 198 15.89 10.08 -26.71
N LEU A 199 15.61 11.29 -26.22
CA LEU A 199 15.14 11.49 -24.85
C LEU A 199 13.74 10.90 -24.64
N GLN A 200 12.84 11.03 -25.61
CA GLN A 200 11.53 10.42 -25.54
C GLN A 200 11.62 8.89 -25.51
N LEU A 201 12.50 8.29 -26.33
CA LEU A 201 12.76 6.85 -26.34
C LEU A 201 13.30 6.38 -24.98
N LEU A 202 14.26 7.11 -24.41
CA LEU A 202 14.91 6.75 -23.14
C LEU A 202 13.91 6.71 -21.97
N PHE A 203 12.98 7.67 -21.92
CA PHE A 203 11.96 7.77 -20.88
C PHE A 203 10.60 7.17 -21.26
N ALA A 204 10.50 6.45 -22.38
CA ALA A 204 9.23 5.89 -22.86
C ALA A 204 8.63 4.86 -21.88
N GLU A 205 9.47 3.96 -21.34
CA GLU A 205 9.00 2.97 -20.36
C GLU A 205 8.59 3.64 -19.04
N GLU A 206 9.37 4.62 -18.56
CA GLU A 206 9.04 5.40 -17.36
C GLU A 206 7.68 6.12 -17.51
N LYS A 207 7.48 6.81 -18.63
CA LYS A 207 6.22 7.46 -18.98
C LYS A 207 5.05 6.47 -18.95
N ALA A 208 5.23 5.27 -19.51
CA ALA A 208 4.20 4.24 -19.52
C ALA A 208 3.88 3.70 -18.11
N ILE A 209 4.90 3.49 -17.27
CA ILE A 209 4.70 3.04 -15.88
C ILE A 209 3.93 4.09 -15.07
N ILE A 210 4.33 5.36 -15.17
CA ILE A 210 3.67 6.45 -14.46
C ILE A 210 2.23 6.63 -14.95
N ALA A 211 1.99 6.55 -16.26
CA ALA A 211 0.64 6.60 -16.81
C ALA A 211 -0.25 5.47 -16.26
N GLN A 212 0.28 4.25 -16.15
CA GLN A 212 -0.47 3.12 -15.57
C GLN A 212 -0.80 3.37 -14.09
N VAL A 213 0.18 3.77 -13.27
CA VAL A 213 -0.02 4.04 -11.83
C VAL A 213 -1.07 5.14 -11.59
N LEU A 214 -1.10 6.15 -12.44
CA LEU A 214 -2.09 7.22 -12.38
C LEU A 214 -3.47 6.76 -12.87
N SER A 215 -3.52 5.94 -13.93
CA SER A 215 -4.77 5.41 -14.46
C SER A 215 -5.50 4.49 -13.47
N ASP A 216 -4.76 3.68 -12.69
CA ASP A 216 -5.33 2.83 -11.63
C ASP A 216 -6.05 3.66 -10.55
N ASN A 217 -5.75 4.97 -10.46
CA ASN A 217 -6.35 5.92 -9.53
C ASN A 217 -7.29 6.93 -10.21
N ASN A 218 -7.85 6.59 -11.38
CA ASN A 218 -8.78 7.42 -12.17
C ASN A 218 -8.22 8.77 -12.66
N ILE A 219 -6.90 8.93 -12.68
CA ILE A 219 -6.25 10.11 -13.27
C ILE A 219 -5.99 9.77 -14.75
N PRO A 220 -6.43 10.62 -15.72
CA PRO A 220 -6.23 10.34 -17.14
C PRO A 220 -4.75 10.12 -17.47
N GLY A 221 -4.42 8.91 -17.94
CA GLY A 221 -3.10 8.56 -18.46
C GLY A 221 -2.95 8.98 -19.93
N ALA A 222 -1.71 9.02 -20.41
CA ALA A 222 -1.43 9.21 -21.83
C ALA A 222 -1.69 7.94 -22.65
N PRO A 223 -2.01 8.07 -23.96
CA PRO A 223 -2.08 6.93 -24.85
C PRO A 223 -0.69 6.28 -24.97
N THR A 224 -0.58 5.02 -24.54
CA THR A 224 0.62 4.19 -24.69
C THR A 224 0.36 3.08 -25.70
N SER A 225 1.42 2.58 -26.37
CA SER A 225 1.27 1.41 -27.23
C SER A 225 0.76 0.19 -26.42
N PRO A 226 -0.14 -0.62 -27.00
CA PRO A 226 -0.80 -1.71 -26.27
C PRO A 226 0.20 -2.77 -25.77
N ASP A 227 1.23 -3.07 -26.57
CA ASP A 227 2.26 -4.05 -26.23
C ASP A 227 3.11 -3.60 -25.02
N LEU A 228 3.49 -2.32 -24.99
CA LEU A 228 4.26 -1.76 -23.88
C LEU A 228 3.41 -1.73 -22.61
N ALA A 229 2.14 -1.32 -22.70
CA ALA A 229 1.20 -1.29 -21.58
C ALA A 229 0.97 -2.70 -20.98
N GLU A 230 0.84 -3.73 -21.83
CA GLU A 230 0.69 -5.11 -21.36
C GLU A 230 1.96 -5.58 -20.64
N SER A 231 3.14 -5.28 -21.19
CA SER A 231 4.42 -5.66 -20.58
C SER A 231 4.63 -5.00 -19.22
N VAL A 232 4.29 -3.71 -19.10
CA VAL A 232 4.34 -2.93 -17.86
C VAL A 232 3.35 -3.49 -16.84
N THR A 233 2.10 -3.73 -17.23
CA THR A 233 1.08 -4.30 -16.34
C THR A 233 1.49 -5.68 -15.83
N ARG A 234 2.01 -6.54 -16.71
CA ARG A 234 2.51 -7.86 -16.35
C ARG A 234 3.67 -7.79 -15.36
N ARG A 235 4.57 -6.82 -15.52
CA ARG A 235 5.69 -6.57 -14.61
C ARG A 235 5.21 -6.09 -13.24
N LEU A 236 4.33 -5.08 -13.20
CA LEU A 236 3.75 -4.53 -11.98
C LEU A 236 2.96 -5.57 -11.17
N ARG A 237 2.27 -6.50 -11.84
CA ARG A 237 1.59 -7.62 -11.16
C ARG A 237 2.56 -8.64 -10.58
N ARG A 238 3.74 -8.80 -11.17
CA ARG A 238 4.78 -9.74 -10.71
C ARG A 238 5.65 -9.16 -9.59
N SER A 239 5.78 -7.84 -9.52
CA SER A 239 6.58 -7.17 -8.52
C SER A 239 5.89 -7.16 -7.16
N MET A 240 6.71 -7.08 -6.12
CA MET A 240 6.28 -6.88 -4.75
C MET A 240 5.69 -5.49 -4.55
N LYS A 241 4.69 -5.41 -3.69
CA LYS A 241 4.27 -4.13 -3.10
C LYS A 241 5.47 -3.50 -2.39
N TYR A 242 5.47 -2.18 -2.35
CA TYR A 242 6.51 -1.44 -1.66
C TYR A 242 6.52 -1.81 -0.18
N ALA A 243 7.72 -1.96 0.40
CA ALA A 243 7.95 -2.04 1.82
C ALA A 243 9.21 -1.23 2.15
N ASP A 244 9.23 -0.62 3.34
CA ASP A 244 10.39 0.12 3.81
C ASP A 244 11.57 -0.83 4.10
N THR A 245 11.28 -2.04 4.61
CA THR A 245 12.27 -3.09 4.83
C THR A 245 11.86 -4.38 4.13
N TYR A 246 12.80 -5.00 3.41
CA TYR A 246 12.68 -6.32 2.81
C TYR A 246 13.64 -7.31 3.47
N HIS A 247 13.19 -8.55 3.65
CA HIS A 247 14.04 -9.63 4.13
C HIS A 247 14.39 -10.57 2.97
N LEU A 248 15.66 -10.82 2.73
CA LEU A 248 16.14 -11.70 1.65
C LEU A 248 16.61 -13.02 2.26
N ALA A 249 15.94 -14.13 1.93
CA ALA A 249 16.28 -15.46 2.45
C ALA A 249 16.93 -16.32 1.37
N PHE A 250 18.25 -16.56 1.46
CA PHE A 250 18.98 -17.44 0.55
C PHE A 250 19.04 -18.86 1.11
N SER A 251 18.52 -19.81 0.36
CA SER A 251 18.23 -21.16 0.84
C SER A 251 18.87 -22.21 -0.06
N LEU A 252 19.76 -23.03 0.49
CA LEU A 252 20.34 -24.18 -0.22
C LEU A 252 19.56 -25.44 0.09
N PHE A 253 18.84 -25.97 -0.91
CA PHE A 253 18.00 -27.16 -0.76
C PHE A 253 18.59 -28.35 -1.52
N THR A 254 18.74 -29.47 -0.81
CA THR A 254 19.29 -30.70 -1.36
C THR A 254 18.47 -31.90 -0.88
N PRO A 255 18.16 -32.89 -1.74
CA PRO A 255 17.39 -34.08 -1.35
C PRO A 255 18.22 -35.09 -0.54
N GLY A 256 19.53 -34.89 -0.43
CA GLY A 256 20.46 -35.76 0.29
C GLY A 256 21.21 -35.03 1.40
N ALA A 257 22.35 -35.60 1.80
CA ALA A 257 23.26 -35.03 2.79
C ALA A 257 24.28 -34.04 2.21
N SER A 258 24.39 -33.95 0.88
CA SER A 258 25.39 -33.17 0.16
C SER A 258 24.79 -32.37 -0.99
N PRO A 259 25.25 -31.13 -1.23
CA PRO A 259 26.20 -30.36 -0.41
C PRO A 259 25.63 -29.93 0.95
N SER A 260 26.48 -29.93 1.96
CA SER A 260 26.12 -29.51 3.33
C SER A 260 26.58 -28.09 3.67
N SER A 261 27.41 -27.50 2.82
CA SER A 261 28.05 -26.21 3.04
C SER A 261 28.33 -25.49 1.72
N TRP A 262 28.44 -24.17 1.80
CA TRP A 262 28.59 -23.27 0.66
C TRP A 262 29.21 -21.94 1.09
N ASP A 263 30.01 -21.33 0.20
CA ASP A 263 30.63 -20.01 0.39
C ASP A 263 29.63 -18.85 0.18
N ILE A 264 28.49 -18.92 0.87
CA ILE A 264 27.38 -17.98 0.69
C ILE A 264 27.77 -16.54 1.05
N GLN A 265 28.51 -16.34 2.13
CA GLN A 265 28.86 -15.00 2.61
C GLN A 265 29.70 -14.24 1.59
N ALA A 266 30.67 -14.90 0.97
CA ALA A 266 31.51 -14.32 -0.07
C ALA A 266 30.74 -14.12 -1.39
N ALA A 267 29.78 -14.98 -1.70
CA ALA A 267 28.92 -14.80 -2.88
C ALA A 267 27.94 -13.62 -2.72
N VAL A 268 27.32 -13.47 -1.54
CA VAL A 268 26.43 -12.34 -1.23
C VAL A 268 27.19 -11.03 -1.30
N HIS A 269 28.38 -10.96 -0.69
CA HIS A 269 29.18 -9.73 -0.67
C HIS A 269 29.56 -9.23 -2.07
N ASP A 270 29.92 -10.13 -2.98
CA ASP A 270 30.34 -9.74 -4.33
C ASP A 270 29.18 -9.47 -5.29
N TYR A 271 28.12 -10.28 -5.24
CA TYR A 271 27.06 -10.25 -6.25
C TYR A 271 25.78 -9.53 -5.82
N ILE A 272 25.47 -9.53 -4.52
CA ILE A 272 24.19 -9.01 -4.01
C ILE A 272 24.39 -7.68 -3.30
N THR A 273 25.40 -7.55 -2.43
CA THR A 273 25.65 -6.32 -1.68
C THR A 273 25.75 -5.07 -2.56
N PRO A 274 26.44 -5.04 -3.72
CA PRO A 274 26.47 -3.85 -4.57
C PRO A 274 25.08 -3.43 -5.07
N VAL A 275 24.20 -4.41 -5.31
CA VAL A 275 22.81 -4.14 -5.69
C VAL A 275 22.04 -3.60 -4.48
N LEU A 276 22.21 -4.17 -3.29
CA LEU A 276 21.53 -3.67 -2.09
C LEU A 276 21.96 -2.24 -1.73
N ASP A 277 23.25 -1.94 -1.85
CA ASP A 277 23.81 -0.61 -1.60
C ASP A 277 23.21 0.42 -2.56
N ALA A 278 23.05 0.05 -3.84
CA ALA A 278 22.40 0.90 -4.84
C ALA A 278 20.90 1.15 -4.53
N PHE A 279 20.21 0.19 -3.90
CA PHE A 279 18.82 0.33 -3.48
C PHE A 279 18.63 0.98 -2.09
N SER A 280 19.70 1.21 -1.33
CA SER A 280 19.63 1.77 0.02
C SER A 280 18.83 3.08 0.14
N PRO A 281 18.78 4.00 -0.86
CA PRO A 281 17.92 5.17 -0.78
C PRO A 281 16.42 4.83 -0.87
N ILE A 282 16.06 3.68 -1.46
CA ILE A 282 14.70 3.25 -1.78
C ILE A 282 14.10 2.35 -0.69
N SER A 283 14.86 1.38 -0.18
CA SER A 283 14.41 0.45 0.86
C SER A 283 15.59 -0.12 1.62
N ASN A 284 15.33 -0.56 2.85
CA ASN A 284 16.28 -1.30 3.67
C ASN A 284 16.19 -2.81 3.41
N PHE A 285 17.32 -3.50 3.55
CA PHE A 285 17.39 -4.94 3.33
C PHE A 285 18.08 -5.64 4.50
N THR A 286 17.60 -6.84 4.79
CA THR A 286 18.29 -7.79 5.68
C THR A 286 18.49 -9.09 4.92
N VAL A 287 19.57 -9.81 5.21
CA VAL A 287 19.94 -11.03 4.51
C VAL A 287 20.05 -12.17 5.49
N ASP A 288 19.22 -13.18 5.28
CA ASP A 288 19.20 -14.43 6.02
C ASP A 288 19.66 -15.57 5.10
N THR A 289 20.33 -16.57 5.68
CA THR A 289 20.81 -17.73 4.92
C THR A 289 20.39 -19.01 5.63
N GLN A 290 19.99 -20.02 4.85
CA GLN A 290 19.61 -21.33 5.36
C GLN A 290 20.13 -22.46 4.47
N VAL A 291 20.38 -23.62 5.09
CA VAL A 291 20.74 -24.86 4.40
C VAL A 291 19.75 -25.93 4.86
N GLN A 292 19.00 -26.48 3.92
CA GLN A 292 18.06 -27.57 4.17
C GLN A 292 18.55 -28.83 3.47
N LEU A 293 18.87 -29.81 4.30
CA LEU A 293 19.21 -31.17 3.86
C LEU A 293 17.95 -32.03 3.82
N TYR A 294 17.98 -33.08 3.00
CA TYR A 294 16.87 -34.01 2.81
C TYR A 294 15.55 -33.33 2.41
N ALA A 295 15.65 -32.28 1.60
CA ALA A 295 14.52 -31.62 0.95
C ALA A 295 13.99 -32.52 -0.17
N THR A 296 13.13 -33.48 0.18
CA THR A 296 12.46 -34.34 -0.80
C THR A 296 11.44 -33.54 -1.61
N SER A 297 11.20 -33.99 -2.85
CA SER A 297 10.14 -33.43 -3.71
C SER A 297 8.79 -33.56 -3.03
N SER A 298 7.92 -32.56 -3.21
CA SER A 298 6.56 -32.61 -2.67
C SER A 298 5.82 -33.88 -3.10
N PRO A 299 5.16 -34.61 -2.19
CA PRO A 299 4.34 -35.75 -2.56
C PRO A 299 3.12 -35.37 -3.41
N THR A 300 2.75 -34.09 -3.44
CA THR A 300 1.65 -33.55 -4.26
C THR A 300 2.08 -33.03 -5.62
N ALA A 301 3.39 -32.82 -5.85
CA ALA A 301 3.91 -32.41 -7.15
C ALA A 301 4.21 -33.65 -8.01
N PRO A 302 3.92 -33.62 -9.33
CA PRO A 302 4.29 -34.71 -10.21
C PRO A 302 5.82 -34.87 -10.22
N PRO A 303 6.33 -36.12 -10.17
CA PRO A 303 7.77 -36.36 -10.23
C PRO A 303 8.33 -35.88 -11.57
N PRO A 304 9.62 -35.50 -11.61
CA PRO A 304 10.25 -35.08 -12.86
C PRO A 304 10.16 -36.20 -13.91
N GLU A 305 9.91 -35.84 -15.16
CA GLU A 305 9.82 -36.76 -16.29
C GLU A 305 11.19 -36.83 -16.98
N TYR A 306 11.74 -38.03 -17.17
CA TYR A 306 12.98 -38.19 -17.93
C TYR A 306 12.70 -38.02 -19.43
N ASP A 307 13.37 -37.07 -20.06
CA ASP A 307 13.30 -36.85 -21.51
C ASP A 307 14.51 -37.50 -22.18
N GLU A 308 14.26 -38.56 -22.96
CA GLU A 308 15.28 -39.32 -23.69
C GLU A 308 15.98 -38.47 -24.76
N THR A 309 15.33 -37.43 -25.29
CA THR A 309 15.89 -36.60 -26.37
C THR A 309 17.00 -35.67 -25.89
N HIS A 310 16.85 -35.13 -24.67
CA HIS A 310 17.79 -34.20 -24.07
C HIS A 310 18.69 -34.85 -23.00
N SER A 311 18.51 -36.15 -22.72
CA SER A 311 19.19 -36.88 -21.64
C SER A 311 19.12 -36.15 -20.29
N ALA A 312 17.96 -35.54 -20.00
CA ALA A 312 17.75 -34.68 -18.85
C ALA A 312 16.39 -34.94 -18.21
N TRP A 313 16.31 -34.72 -16.90
CA TRP A 313 15.06 -34.73 -16.18
C TRP A 313 14.36 -33.39 -16.36
N THR A 314 13.05 -33.44 -16.63
CA THR A 314 12.27 -32.25 -16.99
C THR A 314 11.14 -31.97 -16.00
N LEU A 315 10.98 -30.70 -15.66
CA LEU A 315 9.84 -30.18 -14.91
C LEU A 315 8.87 -29.48 -15.86
N LYS A 316 7.57 -29.74 -15.70
CA LYS A 316 6.52 -29.01 -16.43
C LYS A 316 6.38 -27.60 -15.88
N LYS A 317 6.12 -26.65 -16.78
CA LYS A 317 5.97 -25.23 -16.44
C LYS A 317 4.81 -24.96 -15.48
N ASP A 318 3.71 -25.68 -15.62
CA ASP A 318 2.51 -25.50 -14.80
C ASP A 318 2.72 -25.95 -13.35
N ASP A 319 3.69 -26.84 -13.12
CA ASP A 319 3.98 -27.44 -11.81
C ASP A 319 5.13 -26.71 -11.08
N LEU A 320 5.69 -25.63 -11.64
CA LEU A 320 6.85 -24.92 -11.06
C LEU A 320 6.54 -24.20 -9.75
N SER A 321 5.30 -23.77 -9.54
CA SER A 321 4.85 -23.22 -8.25
C SER A 321 4.65 -24.33 -7.22
N ALA A 322 4.14 -25.49 -7.66
CA ALA A 322 3.94 -26.68 -6.83
C ALA A 322 5.27 -27.39 -6.46
N PHE A 323 6.34 -27.14 -7.22
CA PHE A 323 7.69 -27.59 -6.88
C PHE A 323 8.13 -27.10 -5.49
N ILE A 324 7.72 -25.88 -5.11
CA ILE A 324 8.02 -25.35 -3.78
C ILE A 324 7.08 -25.99 -2.77
N ASN A 325 7.64 -26.91 -2.01
CA ASN A 325 6.94 -27.57 -0.93
C ASN A 325 6.92 -26.71 0.33
N ALA A 326 6.22 -25.58 0.30
CA ALA A 326 6.15 -24.67 1.46
C ALA A 326 5.52 -25.31 2.72
N ALA A 327 4.85 -26.45 2.58
CA ALA A 327 4.25 -27.19 3.69
C ALA A 327 5.27 -28.09 4.42
N GLU A 328 6.25 -28.67 3.72
CA GLU A 328 7.25 -29.57 4.31
C GLU A 328 8.64 -28.93 4.41
N TRP A 329 8.94 -27.89 3.64
CA TRP A 329 10.17 -27.12 3.76
C TRP A 329 9.97 -26.00 4.79
N PRO A 330 10.61 -26.07 5.97
CA PRO A 330 10.52 -25.01 6.96
C PRO A 330 11.31 -23.80 6.45
N LEU A 331 10.65 -22.94 5.68
CA LEU A 331 11.24 -21.65 5.30
C LEU A 331 11.37 -20.83 6.58
N SER A 332 12.59 -20.47 6.96
CA SER A 332 12.84 -19.61 8.12
C SER A 332 12.08 -18.28 7.94
N PRO A 333 11.02 -18.01 8.73
CA PRO A 333 10.36 -16.73 8.65
C PRO A 333 11.31 -15.67 9.18
N SER A 334 11.55 -14.63 8.39
CA SER A 334 12.41 -13.52 8.80
C SER A 334 11.83 -12.83 10.05
N ILE A 335 12.70 -12.44 10.97
CA ILE A 335 12.31 -11.80 12.22
C ILE A 335 12.26 -10.28 11.97
N GLY A 336 11.08 -9.73 11.77
CA GLY A 336 10.91 -8.28 11.62
C GLY A 336 9.65 -7.85 10.86
N PRO A 337 9.41 -6.54 10.76
CA PRO A 337 8.36 -5.99 9.89
C PRO A 337 8.84 -5.99 8.42
N GLY A 338 8.05 -6.57 7.53
CA GLY A 338 8.28 -6.52 6.09
C GLY A 338 8.11 -7.87 5.40
N PRO A 339 7.93 -7.89 4.07
CA PRO A 339 7.82 -9.13 3.32
C PRO A 339 9.20 -9.80 3.15
N THR A 340 9.19 -11.14 3.08
CA THR A 340 10.38 -11.95 2.79
C THR A 340 10.41 -12.35 1.32
N ILE A 341 11.55 -12.15 0.67
CA ILE A 341 11.84 -12.60 -0.70
C ILE A 341 12.74 -13.84 -0.60
N ASN A 342 12.25 -14.96 -1.13
CA ASN A 342 12.94 -16.25 -1.00
C ASN A 342 13.75 -16.57 -2.26
N PHE A 343 15.05 -16.81 -2.11
CA PHE A 343 15.92 -17.30 -3.17
C PHE A 343 16.35 -18.72 -2.86
N ILE A 344 15.85 -19.69 -3.64
CA ILE A 344 16.18 -21.10 -3.45
C ILE A 344 17.19 -21.53 -4.50
N LEU A 345 18.33 -22.02 -4.02
CA LEU A 345 19.28 -22.80 -4.80
C LEU A 345 18.98 -24.27 -4.56
N TYR A 346 18.40 -24.94 -5.56
CA TYR A 346 18.10 -26.37 -5.48
C TYR A 346 19.12 -27.18 -6.27
N ILE A 347 19.65 -28.23 -5.64
CA ILE A 347 20.55 -29.18 -6.29
C ILE A 347 19.84 -30.53 -6.35
N PRO A 348 19.57 -31.07 -7.55
CA PRO A 348 18.89 -32.35 -7.68
C PRO A 348 19.74 -33.51 -7.16
N SER A 349 19.08 -34.65 -6.91
CA SER A 349 19.78 -35.89 -6.57
C SER A 349 20.66 -36.36 -7.75
N PRO A 350 21.74 -37.11 -7.51
CA PRO A 350 22.57 -37.65 -8.59
C PRO A 350 21.81 -38.52 -9.60
N SER A 351 20.73 -39.17 -9.14
CA SER A 351 19.82 -39.95 -10.00
C SER A 351 18.91 -39.10 -10.89
N GLN A 352 18.70 -37.83 -10.53
CA GLN A 352 17.80 -36.89 -11.21
C GLN A 352 18.54 -35.68 -11.79
N SER A 353 19.85 -35.81 -12.00
CA SER A 353 20.72 -34.78 -12.58
C SER A 353 21.04 -35.15 -14.03
N PRO A 354 21.01 -34.21 -15.00
CA PRO A 354 20.63 -32.80 -14.85
C PRO A 354 19.11 -32.59 -14.84
N LEU A 355 18.64 -31.61 -14.06
CA LEU A 355 17.24 -31.19 -13.99
C LEU A 355 17.02 -29.84 -14.70
N VAL A 356 16.04 -29.76 -15.59
CA VAL A 356 15.72 -28.58 -16.40
C VAL A 356 14.20 -28.40 -16.57
N VAL A 357 13.76 -27.22 -17.01
CA VAL A 357 12.35 -26.98 -17.37
C VAL A 357 12.06 -27.47 -18.79
N LYS A 358 11.01 -28.28 -18.98
CA LYS A 358 10.71 -29.05 -20.21
C LYS A 358 10.68 -28.22 -21.50
N ASP A 359 10.10 -27.00 -21.45
CA ASP A 359 9.88 -26.19 -22.66
C ASP A 359 11.04 -25.25 -22.99
N SER A 360 11.66 -24.68 -21.96
CA SER A 360 12.66 -23.62 -22.12
C SER A 360 14.09 -24.10 -21.90
N LEU A 361 14.26 -25.33 -21.41
CA LEU A 361 15.51 -25.86 -20.87
C LEU A 361 16.17 -24.92 -19.84
N ALA A 362 15.36 -24.03 -19.24
CA ALA A 362 15.83 -23.06 -18.28
C ALA A 362 16.15 -23.75 -16.96
N THR A 363 17.16 -23.24 -16.28
CA THR A 363 17.56 -23.66 -14.93
C THR A 363 17.03 -22.73 -13.85
N SER A 364 16.22 -21.72 -14.19
CA SER A 364 15.68 -20.80 -13.20
C SER A 364 14.32 -20.25 -13.57
N TRP A 365 13.55 -19.86 -12.56
CA TRP A 365 12.27 -19.16 -12.73
C TRP A 365 11.99 -18.24 -11.54
N ILE A 366 11.08 -17.29 -11.76
CA ILE A 366 10.58 -16.36 -10.73
C ILE A 366 9.17 -16.78 -10.36
N ILE A 367 8.88 -16.77 -9.06
CA ILE A 367 7.52 -16.86 -8.55
C ILE A 367 7.07 -15.44 -8.17
N PRO A 368 6.04 -14.89 -8.84
CA PRO A 368 5.52 -13.56 -8.60
C PRO A 368 5.26 -13.30 -7.11
N GLN A 369 5.66 -12.12 -6.63
CA GLN A 369 5.45 -11.68 -5.25
C GLN A 369 5.97 -12.63 -4.15
N TRP A 370 6.92 -13.51 -4.50
CA TRP A 370 7.45 -14.50 -3.56
C TRP A 370 8.98 -14.60 -3.62
N GLY A 371 9.56 -14.77 -4.81
CA GLY A 371 10.98 -15.10 -4.90
C GLY A 371 11.43 -15.75 -6.19
N GLY A 372 12.60 -16.38 -6.14
CA GLY A 372 13.26 -17.01 -7.28
C GLY A 372 13.81 -18.39 -6.94
N VAL A 373 13.81 -19.29 -7.93
CA VAL A 373 14.40 -20.62 -7.80
C VAL A 373 15.45 -20.81 -8.89
N PHE A 374 16.60 -21.37 -8.51
CA PHE A 374 17.69 -21.73 -9.41
C PHE A 374 18.07 -23.20 -9.20
N LEU A 375 18.12 -23.95 -10.29
CA LEU A 375 18.55 -25.33 -10.38
C LEU A 375 20.04 -25.35 -10.72
N LEU A 376 20.87 -25.76 -9.77
CA LEU A 376 22.29 -25.97 -10.01
C LEU A 376 22.55 -27.45 -10.26
N ASN A 377 23.05 -27.77 -11.44
CA ASN A 377 23.40 -29.12 -11.87
C ASN A 377 24.94 -29.30 -11.83
N PRO A 378 25.55 -29.61 -10.66
CA PRO A 378 26.99 -29.81 -10.57
C PRO A 378 27.40 -31.17 -11.18
N PRO A 379 28.54 -31.26 -11.89
CA PRO A 379 28.97 -32.51 -12.53
C PRO A 379 29.38 -33.61 -11.52
N ASN A 380 29.99 -33.23 -10.40
CA ASN A 380 30.56 -34.18 -9.43
C ASN A 380 29.87 -34.16 -8.05
N HIS A 381 28.69 -33.51 -7.92
CA HIS A 381 27.96 -33.33 -6.64
C HIS A 381 28.88 -33.11 -5.42
N PRO A 382 29.62 -31.99 -5.38
CA PRO A 382 30.58 -31.74 -4.32
C PRO A 382 29.90 -31.62 -2.96
N THR A 383 30.62 -31.94 -1.89
CA THR A 383 30.15 -31.76 -0.50
C THR A 383 30.09 -30.29 -0.09
N HIS A 384 30.92 -29.45 -0.70
CA HIS A 384 31.04 -28.02 -0.45
C HIS A 384 30.96 -27.24 -1.78
N LEU A 385 30.12 -26.20 -1.83
CA LEU A 385 30.00 -25.32 -3.00
C LEU A 385 30.93 -24.12 -2.87
N THR A 386 31.85 -23.98 -3.83
CA THR A 386 32.74 -22.82 -3.89
C THR A 386 32.01 -21.62 -4.50
N LYS A 387 32.48 -20.42 -4.18
CA LYS A 387 31.96 -19.16 -4.73
C LYS A 387 31.84 -19.16 -6.26
N GLU A 388 32.81 -19.72 -6.97
CA GLU A 388 32.81 -19.80 -8.44
C GLU A 388 31.62 -20.60 -8.98
N THR A 389 31.27 -21.70 -8.31
CA THR A 389 30.10 -22.52 -8.68
C THR A 389 28.76 -21.83 -8.40
N LEU A 390 28.74 -20.88 -7.45
CA LEU A 390 27.58 -20.09 -7.10
C LEU A 390 27.36 -18.89 -8.02
N GLY A 391 28.40 -18.43 -8.73
CA GLY A 391 28.36 -17.22 -9.56
C GLY A 391 27.14 -17.11 -10.49
N PRO A 392 26.84 -18.13 -11.33
CA PRO A 392 25.68 -18.08 -12.23
C PRO A 392 24.32 -17.98 -11.50
N ALA A 393 24.19 -18.65 -10.34
CA ALA A 393 22.98 -18.59 -9.53
C ALA A 393 22.79 -17.19 -8.93
N PHE A 394 23.84 -16.59 -8.38
CA PHE A 394 23.78 -15.27 -7.75
C PHE A 394 23.58 -14.13 -8.75
N MET A 395 24.17 -14.23 -9.95
CA MET A 395 23.87 -13.31 -11.05
C MET A 395 22.41 -13.42 -11.51
N THR A 396 21.86 -14.63 -11.49
CA THR A 396 20.43 -14.80 -11.79
C THR A 396 19.57 -14.22 -10.68
N PHE A 397 19.90 -14.48 -9.41
CA PHE A 397 19.18 -13.92 -8.26
C PHE A 397 19.21 -12.39 -8.22
N SER A 398 20.33 -11.75 -8.61
CA SER A 398 20.38 -10.29 -8.69
C SER A 398 19.39 -9.74 -9.73
N HIS A 399 19.32 -10.34 -10.92
CA HIS A 399 18.35 -9.96 -11.96
C HIS A 399 16.90 -10.22 -11.53
N GLN A 400 16.66 -11.35 -10.87
CA GLN A 400 15.35 -11.68 -10.32
C GLN A 400 14.93 -10.71 -9.20
N LEU A 401 15.87 -10.30 -8.34
CA LEU A 401 15.66 -9.28 -7.31
C LEU A 401 15.23 -7.95 -7.91
N LEU A 402 15.94 -7.46 -8.94
CA LEU A 402 15.55 -6.23 -9.65
C LEU A 402 14.11 -6.34 -10.21
N THR A 403 13.75 -7.49 -10.76
CA THR A 403 12.42 -7.74 -11.31
C THR A 403 11.35 -7.79 -10.23
N LEU A 404 11.61 -8.46 -9.11
CA LEU A 404 10.69 -8.56 -7.97
C LEU A 404 10.51 -7.23 -7.25
N LEU A 405 11.54 -6.39 -7.17
CA LEU A 405 11.44 -5.03 -6.66
C LEU A 405 10.75 -4.06 -7.64
N GLY A 406 10.47 -4.51 -8.86
CA GLY A 406 9.73 -3.76 -9.88
C GLY A 406 10.56 -2.75 -10.64
N ALA A 407 11.89 -2.90 -10.69
CA ALA A 407 12.74 -2.04 -11.50
C ALA A 407 12.37 -2.19 -13.00
N PRO A 408 12.34 -1.08 -13.78
CA PRO A 408 12.06 -1.14 -15.21
C PRO A 408 13.13 -1.98 -15.94
N SER A 409 12.84 -2.42 -17.16
CA SER A 409 13.83 -3.19 -17.97
C SER A 409 14.74 -2.30 -18.80
N THR A 410 14.27 -1.09 -19.11
CA THR A 410 14.94 -0.09 -19.91
C THR A 410 14.91 1.26 -19.19
N PRO A 411 15.95 2.09 -19.33
CA PRO A 411 17.18 1.85 -20.10
C PRO A 411 18.18 0.89 -19.39
N PRO A 412 19.21 0.37 -20.09
CA PRO A 412 20.16 -0.59 -19.51
C PRO A 412 20.88 -0.17 -18.20
N PRO A 413 21.31 1.10 -18.03
CA PRO A 413 22.03 1.53 -16.83
C PRO A 413 21.19 1.41 -15.56
N LEU A 414 21.75 0.75 -14.54
CA LEU A 414 21.07 0.58 -13.25
C LEU A 414 20.71 1.93 -12.58
N PRO A 415 21.57 2.97 -12.57
CA PRO A 415 21.24 4.24 -11.92
C PRO A 415 19.95 4.88 -12.46
N LEU A 416 19.74 4.87 -13.78
CA LEU A 416 18.53 5.41 -14.40
C LEU A 416 17.29 4.61 -13.99
N ARG A 417 17.39 3.28 -13.99
CA ARG A 417 16.30 2.39 -13.55
C ARG A 417 15.91 2.63 -12.09
N LEU A 418 16.88 2.92 -11.22
CA LEU A 418 16.65 3.25 -9.81
C LEU A 418 16.01 4.61 -9.62
N GLN A 419 16.40 5.61 -10.41
CA GLN A 419 15.74 6.91 -10.40
C GLN A 419 14.27 6.80 -10.84
N THR A 420 13.99 6.08 -11.94
CA THR A 420 12.61 5.78 -12.37
C THR A 420 11.84 5.08 -11.25
N LEU A 421 12.44 4.07 -10.61
CA LEU A 421 11.80 3.35 -9.51
C LEU A 421 11.48 4.28 -8.33
N THR A 422 12.39 5.18 -7.95
CA THR A 422 12.17 6.16 -6.88
C THR A 422 10.92 7.00 -7.15
N ARG A 423 10.78 7.53 -8.38
CA ARG A 423 9.63 8.36 -8.78
C ARG A 423 8.33 7.58 -8.78
N VAL A 424 8.34 6.37 -9.35
CA VAL A 424 7.19 5.46 -9.38
C VAL A 424 6.77 5.09 -7.96
N ARG A 425 7.71 4.79 -7.06
CA ARG A 425 7.41 4.47 -5.66
C ARG A 425 6.83 5.66 -4.91
N ALA A 426 7.41 6.85 -5.05
CA ALA A 426 6.89 8.08 -4.44
C ALA A 426 5.43 8.33 -4.85
N ALA A 427 5.13 8.21 -6.15
CA ALA A 427 3.78 8.33 -6.69
C ALA A 427 2.83 7.27 -6.12
N SER A 428 3.24 6.00 -6.16
CA SER A 428 2.41 4.88 -5.70
C SER A 428 2.07 4.99 -4.20
N LEU A 429 3.02 5.42 -3.37
CA LEU A 429 2.82 5.59 -1.92
C LEU A 429 1.92 6.79 -1.63
N LEU A 430 2.11 7.90 -2.34
CA LEU A 430 1.24 9.07 -2.20
C LEU A 430 -0.22 8.73 -2.54
N LEU A 431 -0.45 8.00 -3.63
CA LEU A 431 -1.78 7.59 -4.06
C LEU A 431 -2.39 6.54 -3.11
N SER A 432 -1.59 5.58 -2.66
CA SER A 432 -2.01 4.56 -1.68
C SER A 432 -2.43 5.20 -0.35
N ALA A 433 -1.61 6.09 0.20
CA ALA A 433 -1.90 6.80 1.45
C ALA A 433 -3.16 7.66 1.33
N SER A 434 -3.32 8.36 0.21
CA SER A 434 -4.52 9.17 -0.08
C SER A 434 -5.78 8.29 -0.15
N SER A 435 -5.70 7.14 -0.81
CA SER A 435 -6.80 6.17 -0.90
C SER A 435 -7.15 5.56 0.47
N THR A 436 -6.14 5.23 1.28
CA THR A 436 -6.31 4.74 2.65
C THR A 436 -6.98 5.79 3.53
N MET A 437 -6.62 7.07 3.41
CA MET A 437 -7.32 8.18 4.09
C MET A 437 -8.78 8.30 3.65
N GLY A 438 -9.08 8.21 2.34
CA GLY A 438 -10.46 8.20 1.86
C GLY A 438 -11.28 7.02 2.39
N SER A 439 -10.65 5.85 2.49
CA SER A 439 -11.27 4.65 3.05
C SER A 439 -11.55 4.80 4.55
N LEU A 440 -10.60 5.37 5.30
CA LEU A 440 -10.79 5.71 6.72
C LEU A 440 -11.92 6.73 6.91
N ALA A 441 -11.97 7.78 6.08
CA ALA A 441 -13.04 8.78 6.11
C ALA A 441 -14.42 8.12 5.96
N ARG A 442 -14.61 7.34 4.89
CA ARG A 442 -15.87 6.62 4.62
C ARG A 442 -16.23 5.63 5.73
N LEU A 443 -15.24 4.94 6.31
CA LEU A 443 -15.44 4.05 7.46
C LEU A 443 -15.98 4.83 8.66
N THR A 444 -15.39 5.97 8.97
CA THR A 444 -15.80 6.78 10.12
C THR A 444 -17.18 7.41 9.94
N GLU A 445 -17.57 7.76 8.72
CA GLU A 445 -18.93 8.25 8.41
C GLU A 445 -19.98 7.13 8.49
N SER A 446 -19.67 5.95 7.95
CA SER A 446 -20.61 4.82 7.92
C SER A 446 -20.83 4.19 9.30
N LEU A 447 -19.86 4.29 10.21
CA LEU A 447 -19.90 3.65 11.52
C LEU A 447 -19.70 4.69 12.64
N PRO A 448 -20.76 5.47 12.98
CA PRO A 448 -20.66 6.55 13.97
C PRO A 448 -20.37 6.08 15.41
N GLN A 449 -20.58 4.79 15.69
CA GLN A 449 -20.36 4.17 17.00
C GLN A 449 -18.91 3.66 17.19
N ILE A 450 -18.02 3.77 16.18
CA ILE A 450 -16.61 3.39 16.34
C ILE A 450 -15.87 4.42 17.21
N PRO A 451 -15.10 3.98 18.23
CA PRO A 451 -14.20 4.87 18.94
C PRO A 451 -13.11 5.38 18.02
N ILE A 452 -12.81 6.67 18.08
CA ILE A 452 -11.66 7.26 17.37
C ILE A 452 -10.69 7.79 18.43
N PRO A 453 -9.60 7.07 18.72
CA PRO A 453 -8.57 7.50 19.64
C PRO A 453 -7.88 8.80 19.20
N ALA A 454 -7.24 9.49 20.15
CA ALA A 454 -6.42 10.66 19.84
C ALA A 454 -5.19 10.30 18.98
N THR A 455 -4.66 9.07 19.12
CA THR A 455 -3.55 8.54 18.29
C THR A 455 -3.90 8.53 16.81
N VAL A 456 -5.13 8.11 16.47
CA VAL A 456 -5.63 8.12 15.10
C VAL A 456 -5.72 9.55 14.55
N ALA A 457 -6.22 10.49 15.34
CA ALA A 457 -6.29 11.89 14.92
C ALA A 457 -4.90 12.50 14.68
N THR A 458 -3.92 12.19 15.53
CA THR A 458 -2.53 12.61 15.31
C THR A 458 -1.96 11.98 14.05
N SER A 459 -2.13 10.67 13.84
CA SER A 459 -1.63 9.96 12.66
C SER A 459 -2.29 10.46 11.36
N VAL A 460 -3.58 10.81 11.39
CA VAL A 460 -4.26 11.43 10.24
C VAL A 460 -3.68 12.82 9.96
N SER A 461 -3.43 13.63 11.00
CA SER A 461 -2.83 14.96 10.80
C SER A 461 -1.41 14.89 10.23
N THR A 462 -0.58 13.95 10.69
CA THR A 462 0.78 13.74 10.17
C THR A 462 0.75 13.17 8.76
N THR A 463 -0.20 12.28 8.46
CA THR A 463 -0.40 11.76 7.10
C THR A 463 -0.71 12.90 6.13
N LEU A 464 -1.67 13.77 6.46
CA LEU A 464 -2.06 14.89 5.61
C LEU A 464 -0.92 15.90 5.41
N SER A 465 -0.15 16.21 6.46
CA SER A 465 1.02 17.09 6.33
C SER A 465 2.08 16.48 5.41
N HIS A 466 2.42 15.20 5.59
CA HIS A 466 3.42 14.54 4.76
C HIS A 466 2.94 14.30 3.32
N LEU A 467 1.64 14.08 3.10
CA LEU A 467 1.04 14.05 1.75
C LEU A 467 1.22 15.39 1.04
N SER A 468 0.98 16.51 1.74
CA SER A 468 1.20 17.85 1.18
C SER A 468 2.66 18.09 0.81
N SER A 469 3.59 17.80 1.72
CA SER A 469 5.03 17.92 1.46
C SER A 469 5.50 17.00 0.34
N ALA A 470 5.01 15.75 0.27
CA ALA A 470 5.35 14.83 -0.81
C ALA A 470 4.85 15.36 -2.16
N CYS A 471 3.64 15.91 -2.22
CA CYS A 471 3.10 16.52 -3.43
C CYS A 471 3.94 17.72 -3.89
N ASP A 472 4.34 18.59 -2.97
CA ASP A 472 5.17 19.76 -3.28
C ASP A 472 6.57 19.34 -3.72
N HIS A 473 7.21 18.38 -3.05
CA HIS A 473 8.50 17.83 -3.48
C HIS A 473 8.43 17.22 -4.89
N LEU A 474 7.37 16.48 -5.24
CA LEU A 474 7.16 15.97 -6.60
C LEU A 474 7.09 17.11 -7.63
N ARG A 475 6.31 18.16 -7.33
CA ARG A 475 6.17 19.34 -8.21
C ARG A 475 7.48 20.09 -8.43
N HIS A 476 8.38 20.09 -7.46
CA HIS A 476 9.69 20.74 -7.57
C HIS A 476 10.78 19.81 -8.13
N GLY A 477 10.48 18.54 -8.42
CA GLY A 477 11.45 17.57 -8.93
C GLY A 477 12.41 17.03 -7.86
N GLN A 478 12.06 17.14 -6.58
CA GLN A 478 12.83 16.59 -5.44
C GLN A 478 12.31 15.19 -5.10
N PHE A 479 12.69 14.19 -5.89
CA PHE A 479 12.08 12.86 -5.86
C PHE A 479 12.50 12.04 -4.64
N GLN A 480 13.74 12.20 -4.15
CA GLN A 480 14.18 11.52 -2.92
C GLN A 480 13.43 12.04 -1.68
N ALA A 481 13.31 13.35 -1.56
CA ALA A 481 12.54 13.98 -0.49
C ALA A 481 11.04 13.67 -0.60
N ALA A 482 10.50 13.59 -1.82
CA ALA A 482 9.12 13.15 -2.06
C ALA A 482 8.90 11.72 -1.58
N LEU A 483 9.81 10.80 -1.91
CA LEU A 483 9.74 9.41 -1.49
C LEU A 483 9.79 9.29 0.04
N ALA A 484 10.70 10.00 0.70
CA ALA A 484 10.80 10.02 2.16
C ALA A 484 9.50 10.49 2.83
N SER A 485 8.93 11.60 2.38
CA SER A 485 7.64 12.10 2.90
C SER A 485 6.48 11.13 2.61
N ALA A 486 6.43 10.54 1.41
CA ALA A 486 5.38 9.60 1.02
C ALA A 486 5.43 8.30 1.86
N ARG A 487 6.63 7.83 2.24
CA ARG A 487 6.77 6.67 3.17
C ARG A 487 6.16 6.95 4.53
N VAL A 488 6.44 8.12 5.10
CA VAL A 488 5.90 8.49 6.42
C VAL A 488 4.38 8.62 6.35
N ALA A 489 3.87 9.23 5.28
CA ALA A 489 2.43 9.32 5.04
C ALA A 489 1.77 7.94 4.96
N GLU A 490 2.34 7.00 4.20
CA GLU A 490 1.77 5.65 4.08
C GLU A 490 1.83 4.87 5.41
N ALA A 491 2.95 4.95 6.12
CA ALA A 491 3.11 4.25 7.40
C ALA A 491 2.11 4.76 8.46
N GLU A 492 1.93 6.08 8.58
CA GLU A 492 0.94 6.66 9.51
C GLU A 492 -0.51 6.46 9.03
N ALA A 493 -0.74 6.44 7.71
CA ALA A 493 -2.03 6.11 7.13
C ALA A 493 -2.47 4.68 7.51
N GLU A 494 -1.62 3.68 7.24
CA GLU A 494 -1.88 2.29 7.60
C GLU A 494 -2.00 2.12 9.12
N ARG A 495 -1.13 2.76 9.90
CA ARG A 495 -1.20 2.73 11.37
C ARG A 495 -2.56 3.22 11.87
N SER A 496 -3.06 4.33 11.33
CA SER A 496 -4.35 4.91 11.74
C SER A 496 -5.53 4.04 11.30
N PHE A 497 -5.46 3.43 10.11
CA PHE A 497 -6.52 2.56 9.57
C PHE A 497 -6.61 1.22 10.31
N PHE A 498 -5.47 0.64 10.70
CA PHE A 498 -5.38 -0.64 11.40
C PHE A 498 -5.23 -0.50 12.93
N GLU A 499 -5.58 0.65 13.50
CA GLU A 499 -5.50 0.88 14.95
C GLU A 499 -6.40 -0.12 15.70
N LYS A 500 -5.79 -0.95 16.55
CA LYS A 500 -6.45 -2.09 17.24
C LYS A 500 -7.70 -1.70 18.02
N SER A 501 -7.73 -0.50 18.61
CA SER A 501 -8.85 -0.02 19.42
C SER A 501 -10.09 0.35 18.61
N MET A 502 -9.96 0.66 17.30
CA MET A 502 -11.11 0.97 16.45
C MET A 502 -11.96 -0.27 16.16
N VAL A 503 -11.32 -1.44 16.01
CA VAL A 503 -11.99 -2.70 15.66
C VAL A 503 -12.64 -3.35 16.90
N GLY A 504 -12.04 -3.23 18.08
CA GLY A 504 -12.44 -3.97 19.28
C GLY A 504 -13.78 -3.59 19.92
N GLN A 505 -14.36 -2.41 19.62
CA GLN A 505 -15.56 -1.89 20.31
C GLN A 505 -16.85 -1.92 19.47
N MET A 506 -16.79 -2.40 18.22
CA MET A 506 -17.97 -2.65 17.38
C MET A 506 -18.96 -3.67 18.00
N TYR A 507 -18.58 -4.35 19.08
CA TYR A 507 -19.33 -5.44 19.68
C TYR A 507 -20.45 -5.03 20.66
N PHE A 508 -20.67 -3.73 20.92
CA PHE A 508 -21.73 -3.27 21.84
C PHE A 508 -22.70 -2.26 21.20
N PRO A 509 -23.65 -2.74 20.38
CA PRO A 509 -24.76 -1.93 19.88
C PRO A 509 -25.55 -1.25 21.01
N ASP A 510 -26.09 -0.06 20.74
CA ASP A 510 -26.84 0.72 21.74
C ASP A 510 -28.10 -0.03 22.22
N GLU A 511 -28.67 -0.93 21.40
CA GLU A 511 -29.79 -1.80 21.77
C GLU A 511 -29.42 -2.71 22.95
N HIS A 512 -28.19 -3.23 22.97
CA HIS A 512 -27.70 -4.05 24.06
C HIS A 512 -27.45 -3.23 25.32
N LYS A 513 -27.02 -1.96 25.20
CA LYS A 513 -26.93 -1.05 26.35
C LYS A 513 -28.31 -0.86 26.97
N VAL A 514 -29.33 -0.56 26.16
CA VAL A 514 -30.71 -0.37 26.64
C VAL A 514 -31.26 -1.65 27.27
N ALA A 515 -31.03 -2.82 26.66
CA ALA A 515 -31.47 -4.10 27.20
C ALA A 515 -30.88 -4.43 28.58
N VAL A 516 -29.63 -4.02 28.85
CA VAL A 516 -28.99 -4.15 30.16
C VAL A 516 -29.55 -3.17 31.19
N TYR A 517 -29.87 -1.93 30.79
CA TYR A 517 -30.38 -0.90 31.71
C TYR A 517 -31.89 -1.01 32.01
N LEU A 518 -32.70 -1.55 31.09
CA LEU A 518 -34.15 -1.60 31.21
C LEU A 518 -34.64 -2.34 32.47
N PRO A 519 -34.09 -3.51 32.87
CA PRO A 519 -34.50 -4.21 34.09
C PRO A 519 -34.14 -3.46 35.38
N LEU A 520 -33.06 -2.68 35.36
CA LEU A 520 -32.60 -1.90 36.51
C LEU A 520 -33.42 -0.60 36.69
N LEU A 521 -33.70 0.10 35.58
CA LEU A 521 -34.36 1.40 35.60
C LEU A 521 -35.88 1.31 35.54
N GLY A 522 -36.46 0.26 34.94
CA GLY A 522 -37.90 0.09 34.77
C GLY A 522 -38.70 0.14 36.08
N PRO A 523 -38.35 -0.65 37.11
CA PRO A 523 -39.08 -0.69 38.38
C PRO A 523 -39.07 0.65 39.15
N VAL A 524 -38.01 1.45 38.99
CA VAL A 524 -37.88 2.77 39.65
C VAL A 524 -38.48 3.88 38.79
N GLY A 525 -38.32 3.81 37.46
CA GLY A 525 -38.76 4.82 36.51
C GLY A 525 -40.26 4.87 36.32
N VAL A 526 -40.93 3.71 36.20
CA VAL A 526 -42.39 3.66 35.95
C VAL A 526 -43.19 4.35 37.06
N PRO A 527 -42.96 4.09 38.36
CA PRO A 527 -43.65 4.80 39.44
C PRO A 527 -43.35 6.30 39.49
N LEU A 528 -42.11 6.72 39.18
CA LEU A 528 -41.71 8.14 39.17
C LEU A 528 -42.40 8.92 38.04
N ILE A 529 -42.50 8.33 36.84
CA ILE A 529 -43.19 8.94 35.69
C ILE A 529 -44.69 9.03 35.96
N VAL A 530 -45.32 7.95 36.44
CA VAL A 530 -46.74 7.96 36.81
C VAL A 530 -47.03 8.95 37.94
N GLY A 531 -46.12 9.05 38.91
CA GLY A 531 -46.17 10.03 39.99
C GLY A 531 -46.11 11.47 39.47
N LEU A 532 -45.16 11.77 38.57
CA LEU A 532 -45.01 13.08 37.97
C LEU A 532 -46.25 13.47 37.14
N LEU A 533 -46.75 12.58 36.28
CA LEU A 533 -47.91 12.84 35.42
C LEU A 533 -49.18 13.12 36.24
N LYS A 534 -49.41 12.38 37.32
CA LYS A 534 -50.55 12.60 38.22
C LYS A 534 -50.47 13.97 38.89
N GLU A 535 -49.29 14.37 39.33
CA GLU A 535 -49.10 15.63 40.04
C GLU A 535 -49.17 16.84 39.10
N VAL A 536 -48.59 16.74 37.89
CA VAL A 536 -48.72 17.76 36.84
C VAL A 536 -50.18 17.93 36.42
N LYS A 537 -50.92 16.83 36.22
CA LYS A 537 -52.35 16.89 35.87
C LYS A 537 -53.17 17.60 36.96
N LYS A 538 -52.89 17.35 38.23
CA LYS A 538 -53.54 18.02 39.37
C LYS A 538 -53.19 19.51 39.46
N VAL A 539 -51.94 19.88 39.21
CA VAL A 539 -51.52 21.29 39.19
C VAL A 539 -52.21 22.03 38.04
N VAL A 540 -52.29 21.41 36.86
CA VAL A 540 -52.97 21.98 35.68
C VAL A 540 -54.47 22.12 35.90
N SER A 541 -55.13 21.15 36.54
CA SER A 541 -56.56 21.27 36.86
C SER A 541 -56.82 22.37 37.89
N ALA A 542 -56.00 22.45 38.95
CA ALA A 542 -56.08 23.51 39.95
C ALA A 542 -55.80 24.91 39.35
N TRP A 543 -54.94 24.99 38.34
CA TRP A 543 -54.66 26.25 37.64
C TRP A 543 -55.81 26.66 36.70
N LYS A 544 -56.48 25.69 36.06
CA LYS A 544 -57.70 25.92 35.28
C LYS A 544 -58.89 26.33 36.16
N GLU A 545 -59.02 25.76 37.36
CA GLU A 545 -60.04 26.16 38.34
C GLU A 545 -59.82 27.56 38.92
N ARG A 546 -58.58 28.03 39.01
CA ARG A 546 -58.27 29.43 39.43
C ARG A 546 -58.42 30.47 38.33
N ARG A 547 -58.56 30.04 37.06
CA ARG A 547 -58.73 30.91 35.88
C ARG A 547 -60.18 31.03 35.42
N ARG A 548 -61.07 30.19 35.92
CA ARG A 548 -62.53 30.37 35.88
C ARG A 548 -62.95 31.09 37.15
#